data_AF-A0A3N1H9U2-F1
#
_entry.id   AF-A0A3N1H9U2-F1
#
_cell.length_a   1.000
_cell.length_b   1.000
_cell.length_c   1.000
_cell.angle_alpha   90.00
_cell.angle_beta   90.00
_cell.angle_gamma   90.00
#
_symmetry.space_group_name_H-M   'P 1'
#
loop_
_entity.id
_entity.type
_entity.pdbx_description
1 polymer ?
#
loop_
_entity_poly.entity_id
_entity_poly.type
_entity_poly.pdbx_seq_one_letter_code
_entity_poly.pdbx_strand_id
1 'polypeptide(L)'
;MTHDIAVERQRRWRLLLGGAAGDLGALGEDDQRRDSALTGLYGGGDPVDAGGKRGAGLGGSSPVLHRWLGDVRTYFPSSVVQVMQKDAVERLGLRRLLLEPELLSSVEPDVSLVGTLVSLSRAIPERTRETARAVVRKVVEDIERKLADRLLAAVHGAIDRSRRTSRPRLSDVDWNRTIRKNLRHYQPDQRTVIVQDLVGNSRRSRQASLRDVILLVDQSGSMAESVVYSAVLGASLASLKAVDTKLVVFDTEVVDLTEQLKDPVDLLFATQLGGGTDINRAVAYGQSLVRRPTDTVVVLISDLYEGGVARELQRRVRELVQSGVTVVVLLALSDSGTPAYDHELAAKLSELGAPAFACTPDRFPDLLATALRREDVAAWAEQSGIPVGR
;
A
#
# COMPACT_ATOMS: atom_id res chain seq x y z
N MET A 1 -1.13 -34.96 50.30
CA MET A 1 -0.51 -34.66 48.99
C MET A 1 -1.47 -34.83 47.81
N THR A 2 -2.26 -35.91 47.73
CA THR A 2 -3.22 -36.13 46.63
C THR A 2 -4.40 -35.14 46.59
N HIS A 3 -4.86 -34.66 47.74
CA HIS A 3 -5.96 -33.69 47.82
C HIS A 3 -5.56 -32.31 47.27
N ASP A 4 -4.32 -31.89 47.53
CA ASP A 4 -3.77 -30.60 47.10
C ASP A 4 -3.60 -30.51 45.57
N ILE A 5 -3.19 -31.63 44.95
CA ILE A 5 -3.06 -31.76 43.49
C ILE A 5 -4.43 -31.72 42.80
N ALA A 6 -5.46 -32.30 43.41
CA ALA A 6 -6.82 -32.29 42.88
C ALA A 6 -7.42 -30.87 42.91
N VAL A 7 -7.20 -30.14 44.00
CA VAL A 7 -7.65 -28.74 44.17
C VAL A 7 -6.92 -27.81 43.21
N GLU A 8 -5.59 -27.92 43.08
CA GLU A 8 -4.81 -27.11 42.13
C GLU A 8 -5.17 -27.42 40.67
N ARG A 9 -5.50 -28.68 40.35
CA ARG A 9 -5.99 -29.07 39.03
C ARG A 9 -7.35 -28.45 38.73
N GLN A 10 -8.30 -28.53 39.65
CA GLN A 10 -9.63 -27.91 39.51
C GLN A 10 -9.54 -26.40 39.36
N ARG A 11 -8.66 -25.75 40.14
CA ARG A 11 -8.36 -24.32 40.04
C ARG A 11 -7.89 -23.92 38.64
N ARG A 12 -6.95 -24.66 38.04
CA ARG A 12 -6.45 -24.40 36.68
C ARG A 12 -7.52 -24.61 35.62
N TRP A 13 -8.33 -25.66 35.74
CA TRP A 13 -9.45 -25.91 34.82
C TRP A 13 -10.51 -24.82 34.90
N ARG A 14 -10.81 -24.32 36.09
CA ARG A 14 -11.74 -23.20 36.25
C ARG A 14 -11.22 -21.92 35.58
N LEU A 15 -9.94 -21.58 35.74
CA LEU A 15 -9.32 -20.43 35.07
C LEU A 15 -9.25 -20.58 33.54
N LEU A 16 -9.10 -21.80 33.03
CA LEU A 16 -9.05 -22.09 31.59
C LEU A 16 -10.44 -22.04 30.92
N LEU A 17 -11.48 -22.50 31.62
CA LEU A 17 -12.84 -22.59 31.11
C LEU A 17 -13.67 -21.33 31.39
N GLY A 18 -13.16 -20.41 32.22
CA GLY A 18 -13.80 -19.13 32.56
C GLY A 18 -15.15 -19.30 33.27
N GLY A 19 -16.02 -18.30 33.12
CA GLY A 19 -17.34 -18.25 33.78
C GLY A 19 -18.27 -19.43 33.51
N ALA A 20 -18.06 -20.18 32.41
CA ALA A 20 -18.83 -21.39 32.08
C ALA A 20 -18.55 -22.57 33.04
N ALA A 21 -17.48 -22.50 33.82
CA ALA A 21 -17.08 -23.50 34.82
C ALA A 21 -17.39 -23.08 36.27
N GLY A 22 -18.47 -22.33 36.46
CA GLY A 22 -18.95 -21.83 37.75
C GLY A 22 -19.17 -22.91 38.83
N ASP A 23 -19.34 -24.16 38.43
CA ASP A 23 -19.58 -25.30 39.33
C ASP A 23 -18.29 -25.98 39.84
N LEU A 24 -17.10 -25.60 39.33
CA LEU A 24 -15.81 -26.22 39.70
C LEU A 24 -15.19 -25.70 41.02
N GLY A 25 -15.95 -24.96 41.84
CA GLY A 25 -15.53 -24.47 43.17
C GLY A 25 -15.05 -23.01 43.23
N ALA A 26 -15.06 -22.41 44.41
CA ALA A 26 -14.75 -20.98 44.59
C ALA A 26 -13.25 -20.67 44.37
N LEU A 27 -12.96 -19.64 43.57
CA LEU A 27 -11.61 -19.09 43.40
C LEU A 27 -11.27 -18.16 44.59
N GLY A 28 -9.99 -18.11 44.99
CA GLY A 28 -9.50 -17.08 45.91
C GLY A 28 -9.52 -15.68 45.27
N GLU A 29 -9.41 -14.62 46.08
CA GLU A 29 -9.57 -13.22 45.59
C GLU A 29 -8.63 -12.85 44.42
N ASP A 30 -7.37 -13.29 44.45
CA ASP A 30 -6.41 -13.02 43.36
C ASP A 30 -6.77 -13.76 42.07
N ASP A 31 -7.33 -14.97 42.18
CA ASP A 31 -7.71 -15.77 41.03
C ASP A 31 -9.05 -15.32 40.43
N GLN A 32 -9.96 -14.78 41.24
CA GLN A 32 -11.16 -14.12 40.74
C GLN A 32 -10.81 -12.89 39.90
N ARG A 33 -9.77 -12.14 40.29
CA ARG A 33 -9.30 -10.98 39.51
C ARG A 33 -8.63 -11.41 38.20
N ARG A 34 -7.84 -12.48 38.21
CA ARG A 34 -7.28 -13.10 36.99
C ARG A 34 -8.36 -13.58 36.04
N ASP A 35 -9.36 -14.29 36.56
CA ASP A 35 -10.49 -14.81 35.80
C ASP A 35 -11.34 -13.67 35.22
N SER A 36 -11.55 -12.60 35.99
CA SER A 36 -12.25 -11.39 35.51
C SER A 36 -11.48 -10.68 34.40
N ALA A 37 -10.14 -10.61 34.50
CA ALA A 37 -9.31 -10.04 33.45
C ALA A 37 -9.33 -10.90 32.16
N LEU A 38 -9.30 -12.23 32.29
CA LEU A 38 -9.41 -13.15 31.16
C LEU A 38 -10.81 -13.12 30.52
N THR A 39 -11.86 -13.08 31.34
CA THR A 39 -13.26 -13.00 30.89
C THR A 39 -13.55 -11.65 30.23
N GLY A 40 -12.98 -10.55 30.72
CA GLY A 40 -13.09 -9.25 30.08
C GLY A 40 -12.44 -9.18 28.70
N LEU A 41 -11.41 -10.01 28.44
CA LEU A 41 -10.78 -10.12 27.14
C LEU A 41 -11.49 -11.13 26.23
N TYR A 42 -11.70 -12.35 26.70
CA TYR A 42 -12.12 -13.50 25.88
C TYR A 42 -13.59 -13.89 26.03
N GLY A 43 -14.30 -13.38 27.04
CA GLY A 43 -15.69 -13.74 27.34
C GLY A 43 -16.74 -12.97 26.52
N GLY A 44 -16.34 -12.09 25.61
CA GLY A 44 -17.23 -11.32 24.72
C GLY A 44 -17.69 -12.07 23.46
N GLY A 45 -17.52 -13.39 23.41
CA GLY A 45 -17.82 -14.21 22.24
C GLY A 45 -19.19 -14.88 22.33
N ASP A 46 -20.25 -14.14 22.03
CA ASP A 46 -21.40 -14.72 21.32
C ASP A 46 -21.42 -14.11 19.91
N PRO A 47 -21.52 -14.92 18.83
CA PRO A 47 -21.71 -14.40 17.50
C PRO A 47 -23.10 -13.76 17.45
N VAL A 48 -23.15 -12.43 17.40
CA VAL A 48 -24.41 -11.70 17.25
C VAL A 48 -24.94 -12.01 15.86
N ASP A 49 -25.94 -12.88 15.86
CA ASP A 49 -26.73 -13.30 14.72
C ASP A 49 -27.34 -12.09 14.01
N ALA A 50 -27.50 -12.23 12.70
CA ALA A 50 -28.03 -11.20 11.82
C ALA A 50 -29.49 -10.87 12.18
N GLY A 51 -29.74 -9.70 12.78
CA GLY A 51 -31.06 -9.07 12.79
C GLY A 51 -31.50 -8.44 14.11
N GLY A 52 -31.26 -7.14 14.28
CA GLY A 52 -31.88 -6.37 15.36
C GLY A 52 -31.35 -4.94 15.45
N LYS A 53 -32.18 -3.96 15.11
CA LYS A 53 -31.83 -2.54 14.98
C LYS A 53 -31.52 -1.86 16.33
N ARG A 54 -30.29 -1.34 16.44
CA ARG A 54 -29.82 -0.01 16.91
C ARG A 54 -30.47 0.67 18.14
N GLY A 55 -29.59 1.16 19.04
CA GLY A 55 -29.78 2.49 19.65
C GLY A 55 -28.97 2.80 20.92
N ALA A 56 -27.89 3.59 20.76
CA ALA A 56 -27.20 4.45 21.77
C ALA A 56 -26.49 3.75 22.97
N GLY A 57 -25.30 4.15 23.43
CA GLY A 57 -24.49 5.33 23.14
C GLY A 57 -23.02 5.12 23.52
N LEU A 58 -22.19 5.94 22.88
CA LEU A 58 -20.76 6.11 23.09
C LEU A 58 -20.48 6.57 24.54
N GLY A 59 -19.59 5.88 25.26
CA GLY A 59 -19.02 6.40 26.52
C GLY A 59 -18.44 5.38 27.50
N GLY A 60 -18.87 4.11 27.49
CA GLY A 60 -18.56 3.18 28.60
C GLY A 60 -17.24 2.39 28.52
N SER A 61 -16.60 2.29 27.36
CA SER A 61 -15.56 1.26 27.13
C SER A 61 -14.12 1.69 27.42
N SER A 62 -13.86 2.95 27.78
CA SER A 62 -12.49 3.43 28.08
C SER A 62 -12.00 3.02 29.48
N PRO A 63 -12.75 3.19 30.59
CA PRO A 63 -12.24 2.87 31.92
C PRO A 63 -12.11 1.36 32.21
N VAL A 64 -12.93 0.51 31.59
CA VAL A 64 -12.86 -0.95 31.76
C VAL A 64 -11.59 -1.52 31.10
N LEU A 65 -11.20 -0.97 29.96
CA LEU A 65 -10.03 -1.41 29.20
C LEU A 65 -8.71 -0.99 29.87
N HIS A 66 -8.64 0.24 30.40
CA HIS A 66 -7.48 0.71 31.18
C HIS A 66 -7.27 -0.10 32.45
N ARG A 67 -8.36 -0.42 33.16
CA ARG A 67 -8.31 -1.30 34.34
C ARG A 67 -7.88 -2.71 33.97
N TRP A 68 -8.40 -3.25 32.87
CA TRP A 68 -8.02 -4.57 32.35
C TRP A 68 -6.51 -4.67 32.04
N LEU A 69 -5.94 -3.68 31.35
CA LEU A 69 -4.49 -3.66 31.04
C LEU A 69 -3.62 -3.58 32.30
N GLY A 70 -4.06 -2.81 33.30
CA GLY A 70 -3.40 -2.74 34.61
C GLY A 70 -3.47 -4.08 35.36
N ASP A 71 -4.61 -4.74 35.32
CA ASP A 71 -4.82 -6.04 35.97
C ASP A 71 -3.99 -7.15 35.27
N VAL A 72 -4.00 -7.21 33.94
CA VAL A 72 -3.21 -8.20 33.17
C VAL A 72 -1.71 -8.07 33.43
N ARG A 73 -1.18 -6.85 33.55
CA ARG A 73 0.24 -6.62 33.90
C ARG A 73 0.59 -7.02 35.33
N THR A 74 -0.36 -6.89 36.25
CA THR A 74 -0.16 -7.24 37.66
C THR A 74 -0.08 -8.75 37.85
N TYR A 75 -0.86 -9.50 37.06
CA TYR A 75 -1.10 -10.90 37.32
C TYR A 75 -0.43 -11.89 36.34
N PHE A 76 0.10 -11.42 35.21
CA PHE A 76 0.74 -12.27 34.20
C PHE A 76 2.19 -11.87 33.88
N PRO A 77 3.09 -12.84 33.57
CA PRO A 77 4.45 -12.55 33.11
C PRO A 77 4.45 -11.76 31.79
N SER A 78 5.47 -10.92 31.59
CA SER A 78 5.61 -10.02 30.44
C SER A 78 5.49 -10.72 29.07
N SER A 79 6.00 -11.95 28.95
CA SER A 79 5.89 -12.76 27.73
C SER A 79 4.44 -13.18 27.42
N VAL A 80 3.64 -13.46 28.44
CA VAL A 80 2.22 -13.85 28.29
C VAL A 80 1.37 -12.63 27.98
N VAL A 81 1.67 -11.49 28.62
CA VAL A 81 1.01 -10.20 28.37
C VAL A 81 1.16 -9.80 26.90
N GLN A 82 2.34 -9.96 26.31
CA GLN A 82 2.58 -9.66 24.88
C GLN A 82 1.72 -10.51 23.95
N VAL A 83 1.59 -11.81 24.24
CA VAL A 83 0.75 -12.73 23.45
C VAL A 83 -0.73 -12.36 23.57
N MET A 84 -1.20 -12.07 24.78
CA MET A 84 -2.59 -11.65 25.02
C MET A 84 -2.91 -10.30 24.36
N GLN A 85 -1.97 -9.36 24.35
CA GLN A 85 -2.11 -8.07 23.67
C GLN A 85 -2.16 -8.23 22.15
N LYS A 86 -1.31 -9.09 21.58
CA LYS A 86 -1.34 -9.42 20.16
C LYS A 86 -2.69 -10.03 19.76
N ASP A 87 -3.16 -11.01 20.53
CA ASP A 87 -4.45 -11.69 20.30
C ASP A 87 -5.64 -10.72 20.48
N ALA A 88 -5.54 -9.76 21.40
CA ALA A 88 -6.54 -8.69 21.59
C ALA A 88 -6.67 -7.75 20.39
N VAL A 89 -5.56 -7.43 19.73
CA VAL A 89 -5.54 -6.56 18.54
C VAL A 89 -6.00 -7.36 17.31
N GLU A 90 -5.52 -8.58 17.14
CA GLU A 90 -5.77 -9.41 15.95
C GLU A 90 -7.17 -10.05 15.94
N ARG A 91 -7.65 -10.61 17.07
CA ARG A 91 -8.93 -11.34 17.13
C ARG A 91 -10.12 -10.51 17.61
N LEU A 92 -9.89 -9.61 18.55
CA LEU A 92 -10.99 -8.89 19.23
C LEU A 92 -11.24 -7.50 18.64
N GLY A 93 -10.47 -7.08 17.63
CA GLY A 93 -10.67 -5.81 16.94
C GLY A 93 -10.58 -4.61 17.86
N LEU A 94 -9.85 -4.73 18.99
CA LEU A 94 -9.68 -3.67 20.00
C LEU A 94 -8.70 -2.61 19.49
N ARG A 95 -9.01 -2.02 18.34
CA ARG A 95 -8.29 -0.93 17.67
C ARG A 95 -8.05 0.28 18.58
N ARG A 96 -8.85 0.44 19.65
CA ARG A 96 -8.67 1.46 20.69
C ARG A 96 -7.49 1.21 21.63
N LEU A 97 -7.01 -0.03 21.77
CA LEU A 97 -5.79 -0.36 22.52
C LEU A 97 -4.53 0.21 21.86
N LEU A 98 -4.55 0.37 20.53
CA LEU A 98 -3.49 1.01 19.76
C LEU A 98 -3.39 2.52 20.04
N LEU A 99 -4.28 3.10 20.85
CA LEU A 99 -4.20 4.50 21.30
C LEU A 99 -3.40 4.66 22.59
N GLU A 100 -2.92 3.55 23.19
CA GLU A 100 -2.05 3.58 24.35
C GLU A 100 -0.57 3.57 23.92
N PRO A 101 0.23 4.57 24.34
CA PRO A 101 1.64 4.69 23.94
C PRO A 101 2.47 3.44 24.26
N GLU A 102 2.20 2.79 25.39
CA GLU A 102 2.97 1.65 25.86
C GLU A 102 2.74 0.41 24.98
N LEU A 103 1.52 0.20 24.49
CA LEU A 103 1.19 -0.92 23.61
C LEU A 103 1.81 -0.74 22.23
N LEU A 104 1.73 0.47 21.67
CA LEU A 104 2.35 0.80 20.38
C LEU A 104 3.85 0.54 20.36
N SER A 105 4.54 0.77 21.48
CA SER A 105 5.98 0.53 21.58
C SER A 105 6.37 -0.95 21.59
N SER A 106 5.44 -1.83 21.95
CA SER A 106 5.68 -3.27 22.14
C SER A 106 5.26 -4.14 20.95
N VAL A 107 4.41 -3.62 20.07
CA VAL A 107 3.92 -4.34 18.88
C VAL A 107 4.95 -4.20 17.76
N GLU A 108 5.18 -5.29 17.03
CA GLU A 108 6.05 -5.28 15.86
C GLU A 108 5.42 -4.39 14.77
N PRO A 109 6.12 -3.35 14.29
CA PRO A 109 5.55 -2.46 13.29
C PRO A 109 5.40 -3.16 11.94
N ASP A 110 4.17 -3.24 11.43
CA ASP A 110 3.86 -3.76 10.10
C ASP A 110 2.96 -2.77 9.32
N VAL A 111 2.75 -3.07 8.03
CA VAL A 111 1.97 -2.21 7.13
C VAL A 111 0.49 -2.16 7.52
N SER A 112 -0.05 -3.28 8.02
CA SER A 112 -1.44 -3.39 8.48
C SER A 112 -1.72 -2.49 9.70
N LEU A 113 -0.77 -2.44 10.65
CA LEU A 113 -0.77 -1.56 11.81
C LEU A 113 -0.74 -0.10 11.38
N VAL A 114 0.11 0.26 10.41
CA VAL A 114 0.15 1.62 9.86
C VAL A 114 -1.20 2.00 9.25
N GLY A 115 -1.79 1.14 8.41
CA GLY A 115 -3.12 1.36 7.86
C GLY A 115 -4.18 1.58 8.94
N THR A 116 -4.11 0.80 10.02
CA THR A 116 -4.99 0.95 11.18
C THR A 116 -4.77 2.28 11.90
N LEU A 117 -3.53 2.68 12.15
CA LEU A 117 -3.19 3.95 12.80
C LEU A 117 -3.63 5.17 11.98
N VAL A 118 -3.45 5.12 10.67
CA VAL A 118 -3.90 6.16 9.75
C VAL A 118 -5.42 6.28 9.78
N SER A 119 -6.14 5.15 9.81
CA SER A 119 -7.61 5.15 9.87
C SER A 119 -8.15 5.76 11.18
N LEU A 120 -7.37 5.65 12.25
CA LEU A 120 -7.70 6.19 13.57
C LEU A 120 -7.12 7.59 13.81
N SER A 121 -6.43 8.19 12.84
CA SER A 121 -5.66 9.43 13.01
C SER A 121 -6.41 10.57 13.73
N ARG A 122 -7.72 10.73 13.49
CA ARG A 122 -8.58 11.72 14.16
C ARG A 122 -8.97 11.37 15.60
N ALA A 123 -8.97 10.09 15.93
CA ALA A 123 -9.29 9.57 17.26
C ALA A 123 -8.05 9.40 18.16
N ILE A 124 -6.85 9.58 17.60
CA ILE A 124 -5.60 9.51 18.36
C ILE A 124 -5.49 10.75 19.27
N PRO A 125 -5.35 10.58 20.60
CA PRO A 125 -5.06 11.68 21.50
C PRO A 125 -3.72 12.34 21.15
N GLU A 126 -3.61 13.66 21.31
CA GLU A 126 -2.39 14.41 20.94
C GLU A 126 -1.12 13.87 21.63
N ARG A 127 -1.27 13.34 22.86
CA ARG A 127 -0.18 12.69 23.62
C ARG A 127 0.36 11.41 22.98
N THR A 128 -0.46 10.66 22.25
CA THR A 128 -0.06 9.41 21.58
C THR A 128 0.32 9.62 20.12
N ARG A 129 0.00 10.79 19.54
CA ARG A 129 0.25 11.10 18.13
C ARG A 129 1.73 10.98 17.75
N GLU A 130 2.62 11.43 18.64
CA GLU A 130 4.06 11.35 18.41
C GLU A 130 4.57 9.90 18.42
N THR A 131 4.07 9.07 19.35
CA THR A 131 4.39 7.64 19.41
C THR A 131 3.88 6.91 18.17
N ALA A 132 2.65 7.18 17.74
CA ALA A 132 2.10 6.61 16.51
C ALA A 132 2.93 7.02 15.28
N ARG A 133 3.34 8.29 15.20
CA ARG A 133 4.24 8.79 14.14
C ARG A 133 5.60 8.10 14.15
N ALA A 134 6.18 7.84 15.33
CA ALA A 134 7.44 7.13 15.45
C ALA A 134 7.34 5.67 14.95
N VAL A 135 6.24 4.97 15.26
CA VAL A 135 5.98 3.61 14.77
C VAL A 135 5.82 3.62 13.25
N VAL A 136 5.01 4.53 12.70
CA VAL A 136 4.80 4.68 11.25
C VAL A 136 6.11 4.99 10.55
N ARG A 137 6.92 5.91 11.10
CA ARG A 137 8.23 6.27 10.55
C ARG A 137 9.14 5.06 10.42
N LYS A 138 9.20 4.20 11.43
CA LYS A 138 10.02 2.98 11.39
C LYS A 138 9.61 2.05 10.24
N VAL A 139 8.30 1.84 10.04
CA VAL A 139 7.80 1.02 8.92
C VAL A 139 8.12 1.67 7.58
N VAL A 140 7.93 2.98 7.47
CA VAL A 140 8.23 3.74 6.25
C VAL A 140 9.71 3.65 5.90
N GLU A 141 10.61 3.89 6.85
CA GLU A 141 12.06 3.75 6.67
C GLU A 141 12.45 2.33 6.26
N ASP A 142 11.80 1.31 6.82
CA ASP A 142 12.03 -0.09 6.46
C ASP A 142 11.61 -0.39 5.02
N ILE A 143 10.49 0.18 4.56
CA ILE A 143 10.01 0.07 3.17
C ILE A 143 10.93 0.84 2.23
N GLU A 144 11.33 2.07 2.57
CA GLU A 144 12.25 2.89 1.79
C GLU A 144 13.56 2.15 1.55
N ARG A 145 14.18 1.59 2.60
CA ARG A 145 15.42 0.82 2.46
C ARG A 145 15.29 -0.39 1.54
N LYS A 146 14.11 -1.00 1.45
CA LYS A 146 13.86 -2.18 0.61
C LYS A 146 13.54 -1.82 -0.85
N LEU A 147 12.78 -0.75 -1.07
CA LEU A 147 12.15 -0.46 -2.37
C LEU A 147 12.67 0.80 -3.06
N ALA A 148 13.08 1.82 -2.30
CA ALA A 148 13.44 3.12 -2.89
C ALA A 148 14.66 3.00 -3.81
N ASP A 149 15.74 2.36 -3.36
CA ASP A 149 16.97 2.24 -4.18
C ASP A 149 16.70 1.53 -5.52
N ARG A 150 15.88 0.47 -5.50
CA ARG A 150 15.47 -0.25 -6.72
C ARG A 150 14.60 0.62 -7.62
N LEU A 151 13.65 1.36 -7.05
CA LEU A 151 12.81 2.32 -7.78
C LEU A 151 13.66 3.39 -8.47
N LEU A 152 14.55 4.04 -7.72
CA LEU A 152 15.43 5.08 -8.24
C LEU A 152 16.30 4.50 -9.37
N ALA A 153 16.91 3.33 -9.18
CA ALA A 153 17.75 2.70 -10.20
C ALA A 153 16.96 2.32 -11.46
N ALA A 154 15.77 1.74 -11.30
CA ALA A 154 14.91 1.33 -12.42
C ALA A 154 14.42 2.54 -13.23
N VAL A 155 13.99 3.61 -12.54
CA VAL A 155 13.51 4.84 -13.18
C VAL A 155 14.64 5.59 -13.87
N HIS A 156 15.80 5.79 -13.22
CA HIS A 156 16.96 6.40 -13.88
C HIS A 156 17.37 5.61 -15.13
N GLY A 157 17.46 4.28 -15.02
CA GLY A 157 17.80 3.41 -16.15
C GLY A 157 16.78 3.48 -17.29
N ALA A 158 15.48 3.60 -16.97
CA ALA A 158 14.42 3.77 -17.96
C ALA A 158 14.53 5.09 -18.71
N ILE A 159 14.73 6.19 -17.98
CA ILE A 159 14.87 7.54 -18.56
C ILE A 159 16.11 7.61 -19.45
N ASP A 160 17.26 7.09 -18.99
CA ASP A 160 18.51 7.10 -19.74
C ASP A 160 18.45 6.26 -21.03
N ARG A 161 17.80 5.08 -20.99
CA ARG A 161 17.69 4.17 -22.16
C ARG A 161 16.67 4.63 -23.20
N SER A 162 15.68 5.43 -22.80
CA SER A 162 14.65 5.95 -23.71
C SER A 162 15.19 6.95 -24.74
N ARG A 163 16.39 7.51 -24.52
CA ARG A 163 17.01 8.49 -25.43
C ARG A 163 18.10 7.84 -26.29
N ARG A 164 17.68 7.26 -27.42
CA ARG A 164 18.60 6.90 -28.50
C ARG A 164 18.88 8.12 -29.38
N THR A 165 20.14 8.35 -29.70
CA THR A 165 20.56 9.40 -30.64
C THR A 165 21.10 8.76 -31.92
N SER A 166 20.84 9.41 -33.06
CA SER A 166 21.44 9.07 -34.35
C SER A 166 22.81 9.72 -34.57
N ARG A 167 23.30 10.49 -33.57
CA ARG A 167 24.61 11.15 -33.54
C ARG A 167 25.31 10.94 -32.19
N PRO A 168 25.64 9.70 -31.80
CA PRO A 168 26.39 9.43 -30.57
C PRO A 168 27.86 9.86 -30.69
N ARG A 169 28.51 10.10 -29.54
CA ARG A 169 29.99 10.09 -29.48
C ARG A 169 30.48 8.65 -29.62
N LEU A 170 31.71 8.43 -30.09
CA LEU A 170 32.26 7.09 -30.33
C LEU A 170 32.17 6.16 -29.09
N SER A 171 32.30 6.72 -27.88
CA SER A 171 32.20 5.98 -26.61
C SER A 171 30.79 5.47 -26.28
N ASP A 172 29.76 6.07 -26.89
CA ASP A 172 28.36 5.87 -26.53
C ASP A 172 27.59 5.13 -27.65
N VAL A 173 28.31 4.60 -28.64
CA VAL A 173 27.75 3.86 -29.78
C VAL A 173 27.31 2.47 -29.35
N ASP A 174 26.04 2.13 -29.64
CA ASP A 174 25.57 0.75 -29.59
C ASP A 174 25.99 0.06 -30.89
N TRP A 175 27.15 -0.60 -30.87
CA TRP A 175 27.72 -1.25 -32.05
C TRP A 175 26.86 -2.37 -32.58
N ASN A 176 26.26 -3.21 -31.72
CA ASN A 176 25.40 -4.31 -32.15
C ASN A 176 24.21 -3.80 -32.95
N ARG A 177 23.56 -2.74 -32.48
CA ARG A 177 22.40 -2.17 -33.16
C ARG A 177 22.77 -1.34 -34.38
N THR A 178 23.88 -0.63 -34.31
CA THR A 178 24.45 0.11 -35.44
C THR A 178 24.78 -0.84 -36.59
N ILE A 179 25.42 -1.98 -36.30
CA ILE A 179 25.71 -3.01 -37.32
C ILE A 179 24.40 -3.52 -37.91
N ARG A 180 23.45 -4.00 -37.10
CA ARG A 180 22.15 -4.53 -37.58
C ARG A 180 21.40 -3.55 -38.48
N LYS A 181 21.35 -2.27 -38.11
CA LYS A 181 20.66 -1.23 -38.89
C LYS A 181 21.34 -0.95 -40.23
N ASN A 182 22.66 -1.12 -40.30
CA ASN A 182 23.47 -0.86 -41.49
C ASN A 182 23.86 -2.13 -42.27
N LEU A 183 23.37 -3.32 -41.89
CA LEU A 183 23.64 -4.57 -42.63
C LEU A 183 23.23 -4.48 -44.10
N ARG A 184 22.23 -3.65 -44.43
CA ARG A 184 21.84 -3.33 -45.81
C ARG A 184 22.96 -2.70 -46.66
N HIS A 185 24.02 -2.19 -46.03
CA HIS A 185 25.20 -1.60 -46.66
C HIS A 185 26.47 -2.46 -46.49
N TYR A 186 26.30 -3.77 -46.27
CA TYR A 186 27.44 -4.69 -46.24
C TYR A 186 28.04 -4.84 -47.64
N GLN A 187 29.38 -4.72 -47.72
CA GLN A 187 30.13 -4.94 -48.94
C GLN A 187 30.87 -6.29 -48.86
N PRO A 188 30.46 -7.32 -49.63
CA PRO A 188 31.07 -8.64 -49.59
C PRO A 188 32.54 -8.63 -49.98
N ASP A 189 32.92 -7.86 -51.00
CA ASP A 189 34.28 -7.80 -51.53
C ASP A 189 35.29 -7.26 -50.51
N GLN A 190 34.84 -6.34 -49.65
CA GLN A 190 35.67 -5.71 -48.60
C GLN A 190 35.42 -6.29 -47.21
N ARG A 191 34.51 -7.28 -47.08
CA ARG A 191 34.05 -7.87 -45.81
C ARG A 191 33.71 -6.83 -44.73
N THR A 192 33.19 -5.67 -45.11
CA THR A 192 33.00 -4.51 -44.23
C THR A 192 31.58 -3.96 -44.33
N VAL A 193 31.03 -3.46 -43.22
CA VAL A 193 29.74 -2.76 -43.16
C VAL A 193 29.97 -1.26 -43.16
N ILE A 194 29.44 -0.53 -44.15
CA ILE A 194 29.49 0.93 -44.15
C ILE A 194 28.39 1.48 -43.23
N VAL A 195 28.81 2.19 -42.19
CA VAL A 195 27.89 2.79 -41.21
C VAL A 195 27.42 4.15 -41.71
N GLN A 196 26.17 4.23 -42.17
CA GLN A 196 25.49 5.48 -42.49
C GLN A 196 24.71 6.02 -41.28
N ASP A 197 24.02 5.12 -40.56
CA ASP A 197 23.20 5.45 -39.41
C ASP A 197 23.87 4.98 -38.11
N LEU A 198 24.55 5.86 -37.38
CA LEU A 198 25.06 5.54 -36.05
C LEU A 198 23.90 5.54 -35.03
N VAL A 199 23.80 4.50 -34.21
CA VAL A 199 22.85 4.46 -33.10
C VAL A 199 23.63 4.45 -31.80
N GLY A 200 23.33 5.36 -30.88
CA GLY A 200 23.92 5.29 -29.55
C GLY A 200 23.06 5.96 -28.50
N ASN A 201 23.54 5.90 -27.26
CA ASN A 201 22.79 6.37 -26.10
C ASN A 201 23.08 7.87 -25.89
N SER A 202 22.03 8.70 -25.79
CA SER A 202 22.20 10.15 -25.69
C SER A 202 22.57 10.53 -24.24
N ARG A 203 23.82 10.97 -24.00
CA ARG A 203 24.23 11.61 -22.73
C ARG A 203 24.09 13.14 -22.71
N ARG A 204 23.54 13.77 -23.76
CA ARG A 204 23.60 15.23 -23.89
C ARG A 204 22.23 15.91 -23.75
N SER A 205 21.74 15.98 -22.51
CA SER A 205 21.22 17.22 -21.93
C SER A 205 21.24 17.11 -20.41
N ARG A 206 21.88 18.08 -19.75
CA ARG A 206 21.78 18.31 -18.30
C ARG A 206 20.37 18.77 -17.87
N GLN A 207 19.45 18.93 -18.81
CA GLN A 207 18.01 18.85 -18.55
C GLN A 207 17.56 17.43 -18.83
N ALA A 208 17.46 16.63 -17.75
CA ALA A 208 16.65 15.44 -17.76
C ALA A 208 15.31 15.78 -18.44
N SER A 209 14.91 14.99 -19.43
CA SER A 209 13.56 15.11 -19.99
C SER A 209 12.62 14.73 -18.85
N LEU A 210 12.11 15.75 -18.16
CA LEU A 210 11.15 15.63 -17.08
C LEU A 210 10.01 14.75 -17.57
N ARG A 211 9.90 13.54 -17.00
CA ARG A 211 8.71 12.70 -17.16
C ARG A 211 7.71 13.10 -16.11
N ASP A 212 6.43 13.03 -16.44
CA ASP A 212 5.35 13.34 -15.50
C ASP A 212 4.78 12.01 -15.00
N VAL A 213 4.72 11.80 -13.68
CA VAL A 213 4.09 10.63 -13.07
C VAL A 213 2.96 11.11 -12.18
N ILE A 214 1.74 10.69 -12.49
CA ILE A 214 0.55 11.03 -11.72
C ILE A 214 0.05 9.75 -11.05
N LEU A 215 0.12 9.71 -9.72
CA LEU A 215 -0.39 8.63 -8.90
C LEU A 215 -1.78 9.01 -8.40
N LEU A 216 -2.80 8.27 -8.82
CA LEU A 216 -4.17 8.38 -8.32
C LEU A 216 -4.39 7.20 -7.37
N VAL A 217 -4.56 7.46 -6.08
CA VAL A 217 -4.61 6.41 -5.05
C VAL A 217 -5.96 6.43 -4.33
N ASP A 218 -6.65 5.30 -4.40
CA ASP A 218 -7.90 5.06 -3.70
C ASP A 218 -7.64 4.92 -2.20
N GLN A 219 -8.44 5.63 -1.42
CA GLN A 219 -8.35 5.68 0.02
C GLN A 219 -9.49 4.95 0.74
N SER A 220 -10.19 4.07 0.04
CA SER A 220 -11.14 3.16 0.63
C SER A 220 -10.48 2.27 1.70
N GLY A 221 -11.31 1.76 2.63
CA GLY A 221 -10.80 0.98 3.77
C GLY A 221 -10.05 -0.30 3.37
N SER A 222 -10.37 -0.89 2.21
CA SER A 222 -9.67 -2.03 1.61
C SER A 222 -8.27 -1.68 1.11
N MET A 223 -8.00 -0.40 0.82
CA MET A 223 -6.78 0.08 0.16
C MET A 223 -5.72 0.61 1.12
N ALA A 224 -5.91 0.43 2.44
CA ALA A 224 -5.01 0.99 3.45
C ALA A 224 -3.53 0.61 3.25
N GLU A 225 -3.22 -0.66 2.93
CA GLU A 225 -1.84 -1.09 2.62
C GLU A 225 -1.30 -0.42 1.36
N SER A 226 -2.14 -0.29 0.33
CA SER A 226 -1.77 0.32 -0.94
C SER A 226 -1.46 1.81 -0.80
N VAL A 227 -2.18 2.51 0.08
CA VAL A 227 -1.90 3.92 0.43
C VAL A 227 -0.52 4.06 1.07
N VAL A 228 -0.15 3.14 1.97
CA VAL A 228 1.18 3.15 2.63
C VAL A 228 2.29 3.00 1.60
N TYR A 229 2.23 1.95 0.77
CA TYR A 229 3.26 1.74 -0.25
C TYR A 229 3.31 2.88 -1.27
N SER A 230 2.16 3.41 -1.69
CA SER A 230 2.08 4.52 -2.64
C SER A 230 2.66 5.82 -2.07
N ALA A 231 2.48 6.10 -0.77
CA ALA A 231 3.08 7.25 -0.11
C ALA A 231 4.61 7.16 -0.13
N VAL A 232 5.17 6.00 0.22
CA VAL A 232 6.63 5.78 0.25
C VAL A 232 7.24 5.86 -1.15
N LEU A 233 6.64 5.16 -2.12
CA LEU A 233 7.11 5.16 -3.50
C LEU A 233 6.94 6.54 -4.14
N GLY A 234 5.83 7.23 -3.87
CA GLY A 234 5.58 8.60 -4.33
C GLY A 234 6.60 9.58 -3.78
N ALA A 235 6.89 9.54 -2.48
CA ALA A 235 7.92 10.37 -1.85
C ALA A 235 9.32 10.10 -2.43
N SER A 236 9.64 8.82 -2.63
CA SER A 236 10.89 8.40 -3.29
C SER A 236 10.99 8.95 -4.72
N LEU A 237 9.91 8.90 -5.51
CA LEU A 237 9.89 9.46 -6.86
C LEU A 237 10.00 10.99 -6.86
N ALA A 238 9.38 11.68 -5.90
CA ALA A 238 9.47 13.14 -5.78
C ALA A 238 10.91 13.64 -5.51
N SER A 239 11.78 12.78 -4.98
CA SER A 239 13.21 13.10 -4.82
C SER A 239 13.98 13.15 -6.15
N LEU A 240 13.43 12.57 -7.23
CA LEU A 240 14.05 12.52 -8.54
C LEU A 240 13.85 13.81 -9.33
N LYS A 241 14.93 14.55 -9.57
CA LYS A 241 14.89 15.76 -10.44
C LYS A 241 14.42 15.49 -11.88
N ALA A 242 14.49 14.24 -12.33
CA ALA A 242 14.11 13.82 -13.67
C ALA A 242 12.62 13.48 -13.82
N VAL A 243 11.85 13.47 -12.72
CA VAL A 243 10.44 13.09 -12.68
C VAL A 243 9.64 14.14 -11.91
N ASP A 244 8.62 14.73 -12.53
CA ASP A 244 7.61 15.51 -11.81
C ASP A 244 6.53 14.54 -11.31
N THR A 245 6.50 14.30 -10.01
CA THR A 245 5.55 13.36 -9.39
C THR A 245 4.39 14.15 -8.80
N LYS A 246 3.16 13.76 -9.17
CA LYS A 246 1.92 14.23 -8.56
C LYS A 246 1.28 13.05 -7.81
N LEU A 247 0.80 13.31 -6.60
CA LEU A 247 0.04 12.32 -5.85
C LEU A 247 -1.32 12.91 -5.50
N VAL A 248 -2.35 12.21 -5.95
CA VAL A 248 -3.73 12.55 -5.68
C VAL A 248 -4.35 11.36 -4.98
N VAL A 249 -4.90 11.59 -3.80
CA VAL A 249 -5.67 10.59 -3.07
C VAL A 249 -7.14 10.89 -3.20
N PHE A 250 -7.97 9.85 -3.26
CA PHE A 250 -9.40 10.03 -3.44
C PHE A 250 -10.24 9.01 -2.68
N ASP A 251 -11.41 9.47 -2.29
CA ASP A 251 -12.54 8.65 -1.83
C ASP A 251 -13.81 9.14 -2.57
N THR A 252 -14.69 9.88 -1.90
CA THR A 252 -15.74 10.73 -2.49
C THR A 252 -15.24 12.11 -2.89
N GLU A 253 -14.16 12.57 -2.26
CA GLU A 253 -13.47 13.82 -2.59
C GLU A 253 -12.08 13.51 -3.16
N VAL A 254 -11.53 14.48 -3.88
CA VAL A 254 -10.22 14.37 -4.51
C VAL A 254 -9.31 15.37 -3.82
N VAL A 255 -8.21 14.88 -3.25
CA VAL A 255 -7.24 15.69 -2.52
C VAL A 255 -5.87 15.54 -3.18
N ASP A 256 -5.30 16.67 -3.58
CA ASP A 256 -3.94 16.73 -4.12
C ASP A 256 -2.94 16.84 -2.97
N LEU A 257 -2.12 15.81 -2.80
CA LEU A 257 -1.09 15.71 -1.75
C LEU A 257 0.33 15.88 -2.31
N THR A 258 0.46 16.48 -3.49
CA THR A 258 1.76 16.68 -4.15
C THR A 258 2.75 17.47 -3.29
N GLU A 259 2.28 18.44 -2.48
CA GLU A 259 3.15 19.25 -1.63
C GLU A 259 3.70 18.48 -0.41
N GLN A 260 2.96 17.48 0.04
CA GLN A 260 3.25 16.62 1.20
C GLN A 260 4.19 15.45 0.85
N LEU A 261 4.52 15.24 -0.44
CA LEU A 261 5.45 14.20 -0.90
C LEU A 261 6.86 14.29 -0.30
N LYS A 262 7.20 15.37 0.42
CA LYS A 262 8.49 15.52 1.11
C LYS A 262 8.63 14.65 2.35
N ASP A 263 7.53 14.34 3.02
CA ASP A 263 7.52 13.47 4.20
C ASP A 263 6.37 12.44 4.06
N PRO A 264 6.69 11.17 3.75
CA PRO A 264 5.69 10.12 3.63
C PRO A 264 4.89 9.90 4.93
N VAL A 265 5.46 10.19 6.11
CA VAL A 265 4.73 10.08 7.37
C VAL A 265 3.66 11.17 7.46
N ASP A 266 4.01 12.43 7.18
CA ASP A 266 3.03 13.53 7.17
C ASP A 266 1.92 13.29 6.15
N LEU A 267 2.27 12.79 4.98
CA LEU A 267 1.34 12.38 3.94
C LEU A 267 0.35 11.33 4.45
N LEU A 268 0.82 10.26 5.09
CA LEU A 268 -0.03 9.22 5.66
C LEU A 268 -0.95 9.73 6.78
N PHE A 269 -0.55 10.74 7.54
CA PHE A 269 -1.45 11.35 8.54
C PHE A 269 -2.40 12.41 7.95
N ALA A 270 -2.13 12.90 6.74
CA ALA A 270 -3.01 13.81 6.02
C ALA A 270 -4.13 13.06 5.27
N THR A 271 -3.90 11.80 4.91
CA THR A 271 -4.86 10.94 4.24
C THR A 271 -5.97 10.49 5.21
N GLN A 272 -7.25 10.61 4.82
CA GLN A 272 -8.41 10.21 5.64
C GLN A 272 -9.04 8.91 5.10
N LEU A 273 -8.82 7.78 5.78
CA LEU A 273 -9.33 6.49 5.31
C LEU A 273 -10.82 6.38 5.64
N GLY A 274 -11.68 6.42 4.63
CA GLY A 274 -13.10 6.05 4.76
C GLY A 274 -14.07 6.96 4.01
N GLY A 275 -14.99 6.34 3.28
CA GLY A 275 -15.99 7.01 2.44
C GLY A 275 -16.52 6.04 1.37
N GLY A 276 -17.34 6.56 0.45
CA GLY A 276 -17.54 5.91 -0.85
C GLY A 276 -16.34 6.17 -1.79
N THR A 277 -16.43 5.70 -3.03
CA THR A 277 -15.35 5.84 -4.02
C THR A 277 -15.91 6.46 -5.31
N ASP A 278 -15.28 7.54 -5.79
CA ASP A 278 -15.57 8.17 -7.09
C ASP A 278 -14.29 8.22 -7.95
N ILE A 279 -14.07 7.14 -8.69
CA ILE A 279 -12.87 6.95 -9.51
C ILE A 279 -12.92 7.89 -10.72
N ASN A 280 -14.10 8.06 -11.33
CA ASN A 280 -14.32 8.99 -12.45
C ASN A 280 -13.86 10.42 -12.11
N ARG A 281 -14.22 10.94 -10.93
CA ARG A 281 -13.82 12.28 -10.50
C ARG A 281 -12.31 12.38 -10.29
N ALA A 282 -11.68 11.36 -9.70
CA ALA A 282 -10.23 11.30 -9.53
C ALA A 282 -9.50 11.30 -10.90
N VAL A 283 -9.96 10.50 -11.85
CA VAL A 283 -9.41 10.45 -13.22
C VAL A 283 -9.65 11.78 -13.95
N ALA A 284 -10.79 12.43 -13.76
CA ALA A 284 -11.05 13.76 -14.33
C ALA A 284 -10.07 14.81 -13.81
N TYR A 285 -9.78 14.81 -12.50
CA TYR A 285 -8.78 15.69 -11.92
C TYR A 285 -7.37 15.34 -12.42
N GLY A 286 -6.99 14.07 -12.44
CA GLY A 286 -5.72 13.59 -13.00
C GLY A 286 -5.53 14.02 -14.45
N GLN A 287 -6.58 13.93 -15.28
CA GLN A 287 -6.58 14.40 -16.66
C GLN A 287 -6.27 15.91 -16.76
N SER A 288 -6.77 16.73 -15.84
CA SER A 288 -6.47 18.17 -15.80
C SER A 288 -5.01 18.50 -15.46
N LEU A 289 -4.31 17.59 -14.78
CA LEU A 289 -2.89 17.72 -14.44
C LEU A 289 -1.95 17.35 -15.59
N VAL A 290 -2.45 16.64 -16.61
CA VAL A 290 -1.66 16.22 -17.77
C VAL A 290 -1.28 17.43 -18.62
N ARG A 291 0.02 17.75 -18.65
CA ARG A 291 0.58 18.83 -19.49
C ARG A 291 1.20 18.31 -20.78
N ARG A 292 1.85 17.14 -20.70
CA ARG A 292 2.61 16.54 -21.81
C ARG A 292 2.21 15.07 -21.97
N PRO A 293 1.11 14.79 -22.69
CA PRO A 293 0.54 13.44 -22.76
C PRO A 293 1.56 12.35 -23.08
N THR A 294 2.42 12.56 -24.07
CA THR A 294 3.43 11.57 -24.52
C THR A 294 4.56 11.30 -23.52
N ASP A 295 4.73 12.16 -22.52
CA ASP A 295 5.73 12.06 -21.46
C ASP A 295 5.11 11.79 -20.09
N THR A 296 3.79 11.56 -20.04
CA THR A 296 3.03 11.35 -18.79
C THR A 296 2.66 9.88 -18.62
N VAL A 297 2.90 9.36 -17.41
CA VAL A 297 2.39 8.08 -16.93
C VAL A 297 1.36 8.36 -15.84
N VAL A 298 0.14 7.86 -16.01
CA VAL A 298 -0.90 7.88 -14.97
C VAL A 298 -1.01 6.47 -14.39
N VAL A 299 -0.82 6.34 -13.09
CA VAL A 299 -1.01 5.08 -12.37
C VAL A 299 -2.22 5.24 -11.46
N LEU A 300 -3.28 4.48 -11.74
CA LEU A 300 -4.47 4.40 -10.90
C LEU A 300 -4.33 3.19 -9.97
N ILE A 301 -4.40 3.41 -8.66
CA ILE A 301 -4.31 2.37 -7.64
C ILE A 301 -5.66 2.28 -6.95
N SER A 302 -6.48 1.30 -7.32
CA SER A 302 -7.86 1.14 -6.84
C SER A 302 -8.36 -0.29 -7.09
N ASP A 303 -9.24 -0.77 -6.22
CA ASP A 303 -9.96 -2.04 -6.40
C ASP A 303 -11.06 -1.98 -7.48
N LEU A 304 -11.20 -0.84 -8.16
CA LEU A 304 -12.13 -0.61 -9.27
C LEU A 304 -13.62 -0.73 -8.91
N TYR A 305 -13.98 -0.76 -7.62
CA TYR A 305 -15.38 -0.62 -7.24
C TYR A 305 -15.82 0.83 -7.38
N GLU A 306 -16.28 1.17 -8.59
CA GLU A 306 -16.75 2.51 -8.94
C GLU A 306 -18.10 2.83 -8.29
N GLY A 307 -18.13 3.84 -7.42
CA GLY A 307 -19.36 4.44 -6.91
C GLY A 307 -19.90 5.57 -7.80
N GLY A 308 -19.10 6.05 -8.76
CA GLY A 308 -19.46 7.06 -9.76
C GLY A 308 -20.02 6.49 -11.07
N VAL A 309 -19.82 7.22 -12.17
CA VAL A 309 -20.37 6.86 -13.49
C VAL A 309 -19.34 6.09 -14.33
N ALA A 310 -19.38 4.76 -14.27
CA ALA A 310 -18.42 3.87 -14.95
C ALA A 310 -18.27 4.14 -16.47
N ARG A 311 -19.34 4.55 -17.17
CA ARG A 311 -19.28 4.91 -18.59
C ARG A 311 -18.44 6.16 -18.85
N GLU A 312 -18.51 7.15 -17.96
CA GLU A 312 -17.70 8.35 -18.09
C GLU A 312 -16.24 8.05 -17.78
N LEU A 313 -15.97 7.23 -16.76
CA LEU A 313 -14.62 6.76 -16.46
C LEU A 313 -13.98 6.12 -17.70
N GLN A 314 -14.67 5.17 -18.34
CA GLN A 314 -14.20 4.52 -19.56
C GLN A 314 -13.93 5.53 -20.69
N ARG A 315 -14.80 6.52 -20.86
CA ARG A 315 -14.59 7.59 -21.86
C ARG A 315 -13.32 8.38 -21.56
N ARG A 316 -13.09 8.79 -20.31
CA ARG A 316 -11.91 9.56 -19.90
C ARG A 316 -10.61 8.78 -20.04
N VAL A 317 -10.62 7.50 -19.65
CA VAL A 317 -9.45 6.63 -19.83
C VAL A 317 -9.12 6.47 -21.30
N ARG A 318 -10.13 6.28 -22.16
CA ARG A 318 -9.93 6.25 -23.62
C ARG A 318 -9.31 7.54 -24.14
N GLU A 319 -9.80 8.70 -23.70
CA GLU A 319 -9.25 10.01 -24.09
C GLU A 319 -7.79 10.18 -23.66
N LEU A 320 -7.44 9.78 -22.44
CA LEU A 320 -6.07 9.78 -21.95
C LEU A 320 -5.16 8.91 -22.81
N VAL A 321 -5.54 7.66 -23.06
CA VAL A 321 -4.75 6.72 -23.88
C VAL A 321 -4.60 7.26 -25.31
N GLN A 322 -5.69 7.75 -25.92
CA GLN A 322 -5.66 8.33 -27.27
C GLN A 322 -4.81 9.60 -27.37
N SER A 323 -4.72 10.39 -26.29
CA SER A 323 -3.83 11.55 -26.22
C SER A 323 -2.34 11.17 -26.13
N GLY A 324 -2.03 9.90 -25.85
CA GLY A 324 -0.68 9.36 -25.74
C GLY A 324 -0.17 9.18 -24.32
N VAL A 325 -1.02 9.37 -23.30
CA VAL A 325 -0.70 9.06 -21.90
C VAL A 325 -0.60 7.56 -21.72
N THR A 326 0.44 7.09 -21.02
CA THR A 326 0.51 5.71 -20.57
C THR A 326 -0.34 5.58 -19.31
N VAL A 327 -1.48 4.91 -19.38
CA VAL A 327 -2.35 4.67 -18.23
C VAL A 327 -2.13 3.23 -17.74
N VAL A 328 -1.91 3.04 -16.45
CA VAL A 328 -1.75 1.72 -15.81
C VAL A 328 -2.68 1.64 -14.61
N VAL A 329 -3.38 0.53 -14.46
CA VAL A 329 -4.31 0.31 -13.34
C VAL A 329 -3.77 -0.81 -12.45
N LEU A 330 -3.54 -0.48 -11.18
CA LEU A 330 -3.09 -1.40 -10.14
C LEU A 330 -4.25 -1.71 -9.20
N LEU A 331 -4.69 -2.96 -9.23
CA LEU A 331 -5.87 -3.42 -8.49
C LEU A 331 -5.65 -3.44 -6.97
N ALA A 332 -4.41 -3.74 -6.59
CA ALA A 332 -3.91 -3.58 -5.24
C ALA A 332 -2.38 -3.53 -5.28
N LEU A 333 -1.82 -2.89 -4.27
CA LEU A 333 -0.41 -2.89 -3.94
C LEU A 333 -0.28 -3.45 -2.51
N SER A 334 -0.43 -4.76 -2.38
CA SER A 334 -0.41 -5.49 -1.09
C SER A 334 0.48 -6.72 -1.16
N ASP A 335 0.96 -7.16 0.00
CA ASP A 335 1.66 -8.44 0.16
C ASP A 335 0.68 -9.61 0.35
N SER A 336 -0.58 -9.30 0.65
CA SER A 336 -1.68 -10.24 0.84
C SER A 336 -2.31 -10.61 -0.51
N GLY A 337 -1.99 -11.81 -1.00
CA GLY A 337 -2.50 -12.32 -2.27
C GLY A 337 -4.00 -12.62 -2.24
N THR A 338 -4.77 -11.77 -2.92
CA THR A 338 -5.89 -12.01 -3.87
C THR A 338 -6.82 -10.80 -3.73
N PRO A 339 -6.55 -9.68 -4.44
CA PRO A 339 -7.39 -8.49 -4.31
C PRO A 339 -8.81 -8.82 -4.76
N ALA A 340 -9.80 -8.39 -3.99
CA ALA A 340 -11.17 -8.33 -4.45
C ALA A 340 -11.31 -7.07 -5.31
N TYR A 341 -11.68 -7.22 -6.58
CA TYR A 341 -11.82 -6.09 -7.51
C TYR A 341 -12.95 -6.33 -8.51
N ASP A 342 -13.39 -5.26 -9.18
CA ASP A 342 -14.35 -5.35 -10.29
C ASP A 342 -13.66 -5.88 -11.57
N HIS A 343 -13.82 -7.18 -11.80
CA HIS A 343 -13.28 -7.86 -12.99
C HIS A 343 -13.86 -7.32 -14.31
N GLU A 344 -15.12 -6.91 -14.33
CA GLU A 344 -15.77 -6.43 -15.56
C GLU A 344 -15.22 -5.05 -15.95
N LEU A 345 -15.04 -4.16 -14.96
CA LEU A 345 -14.43 -2.86 -15.20
C LEU A 345 -12.95 -3.00 -15.55
N ALA A 346 -12.21 -3.89 -14.87
CA ALA A 346 -10.80 -4.17 -15.18
C ALA A 346 -10.61 -4.61 -16.64
N ALA A 347 -11.41 -5.57 -17.12
CA ALA A 347 -11.35 -6.05 -18.50
C ALA A 347 -11.63 -4.92 -19.50
N LYS A 348 -12.69 -4.12 -19.27
CA LYS A 348 -13.03 -2.98 -20.13
C LYS A 348 -11.93 -1.93 -20.17
N LEU A 349 -11.27 -1.63 -19.05
CA LEU A 349 -10.16 -0.68 -19.02
C LEU A 349 -8.93 -1.22 -19.77
N SER A 350 -8.62 -2.51 -19.61
CA SER A 350 -7.56 -3.19 -20.36
C SER A 350 -7.81 -3.14 -21.88
N GLU A 351 -9.04 -3.38 -22.34
CA GLU A 351 -9.42 -3.26 -23.76
C GLU A 351 -9.23 -1.84 -24.32
N LEU A 352 -9.34 -0.83 -23.47
CA LEU A 352 -9.12 0.58 -23.83
C LEU A 352 -7.64 0.97 -23.88
N GLY A 353 -6.73 0.04 -23.59
CA GLY A 353 -5.28 0.26 -23.57
C GLY A 353 -4.73 0.70 -22.20
N ALA A 354 -5.52 0.54 -21.13
CA ALA A 354 -5.08 0.77 -19.75
C ALA A 354 -5.02 -0.57 -19.00
N PRO A 355 -3.90 -1.31 -19.05
CA PRO A 355 -3.83 -2.65 -18.47
C PRO A 355 -4.07 -2.61 -16.97
N ALA A 356 -4.95 -3.50 -16.51
CA ALA A 356 -5.33 -3.66 -15.11
C ALA A 356 -4.81 -4.98 -14.53
N PHE A 357 -4.07 -4.91 -13.42
CA PHE A 357 -3.56 -6.11 -12.73
C PHE A 357 -3.15 -5.83 -11.29
N ALA A 358 -3.00 -6.89 -10.50
CA ALA A 358 -2.43 -6.81 -9.16
C ALA A 358 -0.89 -6.80 -9.25
N CYS A 359 -0.22 -5.96 -8.48
CA CYS A 359 1.23 -5.87 -8.48
C CYS A 359 1.73 -5.87 -7.04
N THR A 360 2.71 -6.72 -6.74
CA THR A 360 3.36 -6.65 -5.44
C THR A 360 4.29 -5.44 -5.38
N PRO A 361 4.50 -4.82 -4.20
CA PRO A 361 5.31 -3.61 -4.06
C PRO A 361 6.74 -3.73 -4.63
N ASP A 362 7.34 -4.92 -4.59
CA ASP A 362 8.69 -5.20 -5.11
C ASP A 362 8.78 -5.16 -6.65
N ARG A 363 7.66 -5.29 -7.35
CA ARG A 363 7.56 -5.27 -8.82
C ARG A 363 7.17 -3.92 -9.38
N PHE A 364 6.64 -3.03 -8.54
CA PHE A 364 6.28 -1.67 -8.93
C PHE A 364 7.44 -0.88 -9.58
N PRO A 365 8.70 -0.95 -9.10
CA PRO A 365 9.84 -0.33 -9.78
C PRO A 365 9.99 -0.71 -11.26
N ASP A 366 9.89 -2.00 -11.56
CA ASP A 366 10.09 -2.54 -12.90
C ASP A 366 8.91 -2.19 -13.82
N LEU A 367 7.70 -2.21 -13.26
CA LEU A 367 6.48 -1.73 -13.92
C LEU A 367 6.61 -0.28 -14.36
N LEU A 368 6.96 0.61 -13.41
CA LEU A 368 7.07 2.03 -13.70
C LEU A 368 8.17 2.30 -14.71
N ALA A 369 9.30 1.59 -14.60
CA ALA A 369 10.38 1.68 -15.58
C ALA A 369 9.93 1.27 -17.00
N THR A 370 9.12 0.23 -17.13
CA THR A 370 8.54 -0.22 -18.41
C THR A 370 7.56 0.82 -18.96
N ALA A 371 6.67 1.36 -18.10
CA ALA A 371 5.72 2.40 -18.48
C ALA A 371 6.42 3.70 -18.93
N LEU A 372 7.49 4.13 -18.24
CA LEU A 372 8.31 5.29 -18.60
C LEU A 372 9.11 5.08 -19.90
N ARG A 373 9.45 3.83 -20.25
CA ARG A 373 10.03 3.49 -21.55
C ARG A 373 9.00 3.40 -22.68
N ARG A 374 7.70 3.45 -22.35
CA ARG A 374 6.58 3.21 -23.27
C ARG A 374 6.68 1.85 -23.96
N GLU A 375 7.18 0.88 -23.20
CA GLU A 375 7.14 -0.53 -23.57
C GLU A 375 5.76 -1.11 -23.20
N ASP A 376 5.42 -2.27 -23.75
CA ASP A 376 4.14 -2.92 -23.50
C ASP A 376 4.08 -3.43 -22.05
N VAL A 377 3.30 -2.73 -21.22
CA VAL A 377 3.11 -3.04 -19.80
C VAL A 377 2.30 -4.32 -19.61
N ALA A 378 1.34 -4.61 -20.52
CA ALA A 378 0.55 -5.84 -20.45
C ALA A 378 1.44 -7.06 -20.74
N ALA A 379 2.28 -6.97 -21.79
CA ALA A 379 3.24 -8.03 -22.10
C ALA A 379 4.27 -8.23 -20.97
N TRP A 380 4.70 -7.15 -20.31
CA TRP A 380 5.58 -7.26 -19.13
C TRP A 380 4.89 -7.99 -17.96
N ALA A 381 3.62 -7.69 -17.70
CA ALA A 381 2.86 -8.32 -16.62
C ALA A 381 2.72 -9.83 -16.88
N GLU A 382 2.35 -10.22 -18.10
CA GLU A 382 2.25 -11.63 -18.51
C GLU A 382 3.58 -12.38 -18.39
N GLN A 383 4.68 -11.78 -18.85
CA GLN A 383 6.03 -12.37 -18.71
C GLN A 383 6.48 -12.49 -17.25
N SER A 384 5.98 -11.62 -16.39
CA SER A 384 6.24 -11.65 -14.95
C SER A 384 5.32 -12.60 -14.19
N GLY A 385 4.44 -13.33 -14.89
CA GLY A 385 3.47 -14.26 -14.29
C GLY A 385 2.32 -13.56 -13.57
N ILE A 386 2.09 -12.28 -13.84
CA ILE A 386 1.02 -11.49 -13.23
C ILE A 386 -0.24 -11.62 -14.10
N PRO A 387 -1.36 -12.11 -13.55
CA PRO A 387 -2.62 -12.18 -14.30
C PRO A 387 -3.11 -10.77 -14.61
N VAL A 388 -3.27 -10.48 -15.89
CA VAL A 388 -3.88 -9.25 -16.38
C VAL A 388 -5.39 -9.46 -16.45
N GLY A 389 -6.16 -8.50 -15.92
CA GLY A 389 -7.61 -8.46 -16.07
C GLY A 389 -7.95 -8.38 -17.55
N ARG A 390 -8.33 -9.52 -18.13
CA ARG A 390 -8.76 -9.69 -19.51
C ARG A 390 -10.24 -9.99 -19.55
#